data_AF-A0A4V1SAS0-F1
#
_entry.id   AF-A0A4V1SAS0-F1
#
_cell.length_a   1.000
_cell.length_b   1.000
_cell.length_c   1.000
_cell.angle_alpha   90.00
_cell.angle_beta   90.00
_cell.angle_gamma   90.00
#
_symmetry.space_group_name_H-M   'P 1'
#
loop_
_entity.id
_entity.type
_entity.pdbx_description
1 polymer ?
#
loop_
_entity_poly.entity_id
_entity_poly.type
_entity_poly.pdbx_seq_one_letter_code
_entity_poly.pdbx_strand_id
1 'polypeptide(L)'
;VMITGDNPRTAAAIAAEAGVDDFMAEATPEDKMQRILAEQSGGHLVAMTGDGTNDAPALAQADVGVAMNTGTQAAREAGNMVDLDSDPTKLIDIIEIGKQLLMTRGALTTFSLANDVAKYFAILPALFAGMAASGGKGPLAVLDVMHLHSPQSAILSAVIFNALVIIALIPLAMKGVAYRPMNAAALLRRNLLIYGLGGVIVPFPCIKLIDLLLTSLNLA
;
A
#
# COMPACT_ATOMS: atom_id res chain seq x y z
N VAL A 1 5.58 -22.94 6.49
CA VAL A 1 5.49 -24.37 6.84
C VAL A 1 5.33 -25.17 5.57
N MET A 2 6.17 -26.16 5.34
CA MET A 2 6.02 -27.09 4.21
C MET A 2 5.10 -28.25 4.61
N ILE A 3 4.19 -28.67 3.74
CA ILE A 3 3.27 -29.78 4.00
C ILE A 3 3.41 -30.78 2.86
N THR A 4 3.79 -32.02 3.15
CA THR A 4 3.98 -33.08 2.14
C THR A 4 3.42 -34.42 2.62
N GLY A 5 3.05 -35.27 1.66
CA GLY A 5 2.71 -36.67 1.89
C GLY A 5 3.94 -37.59 1.94
N ASP A 6 5.14 -37.06 1.68
CA ASP A 6 6.38 -37.82 1.75
C ASP A 6 6.73 -38.22 3.18
N ASN A 7 7.59 -39.24 3.29
CA ASN A 7 8.09 -39.68 4.58
C ASN A 7 8.93 -38.58 5.28
N PRO A 8 9.07 -38.64 6.62
CA PRO A 8 9.75 -37.60 7.39
C PRO A 8 11.22 -37.36 7.02
N ARG A 9 11.94 -38.37 6.51
CA ARG A 9 13.35 -38.21 6.12
C ARG A 9 13.49 -37.37 4.86
N THR A 10 12.68 -37.65 3.85
CA THR A 10 12.65 -36.87 2.61
C THR A 10 12.16 -35.46 2.89
N ALA A 11 11.08 -35.32 3.66
CA ALA A 11 10.54 -34.02 4.03
C ALA A 11 11.56 -33.15 4.77
N ALA A 12 12.29 -33.70 5.74
CA ALA A 12 13.32 -32.96 6.47
C ALA A 12 14.46 -32.48 5.55
N ALA A 13 14.88 -33.32 4.60
CA ALA A 13 15.95 -32.97 3.66
C ALA A 13 15.54 -31.80 2.74
N ILE A 14 14.36 -31.87 2.14
CA ILE A 14 13.83 -30.81 1.28
C ILE A 14 13.53 -29.55 2.08
N ALA A 15 13.02 -29.67 3.31
CA ALA A 15 12.77 -28.53 4.18
C ALA A 15 14.06 -27.74 4.49
N ALA A 16 15.15 -28.46 4.77
CA ALA A 16 16.45 -27.87 5.04
C ALA A 16 17.05 -27.20 3.79
N GLU A 17 16.89 -27.81 2.61
CA GLU A 17 17.36 -27.24 1.33
C GLU A 17 16.58 -25.98 0.94
N ALA A 18 15.26 -26.00 1.12
CA ALA A 18 14.37 -24.87 0.85
C ALA A 18 14.44 -23.76 1.92
N GLY A 19 15.06 -24.04 3.08
CA GLY A 19 15.19 -23.08 4.18
C GLY A 19 13.85 -22.70 4.82
N VAL A 20 12.89 -23.63 4.90
CA VAL A 20 11.59 -23.38 5.54
C VAL A 20 11.67 -23.58 7.06
N ASP A 21 10.88 -22.82 7.82
CA ASP A 21 10.93 -22.83 9.28
C ASP A 21 10.45 -24.14 9.92
N ASP A 22 9.47 -24.80 9.30
CA ASP A 22 8.80 -25.99 9.84
C ASP A 22 8.21 -26.84 8.70
N PHE A 23 8.03 -28.14 8.93
CA PHE A 23 7.42 -29.06 7.97
C PHE A 23 6.50 -30.10 8.63
N MET A 24 5.50 -30.55 7.86
CA MET A 24 4.62 -31.68 8.20
C MET A 24 4.78 -32.75 7.12
N ALA A 25 5.21 -33.94 7.53
CA ALA A 25 5.38 -35.11 6.68
C ALA A 25 4.17 -36.06 6.83
N GLU A 26 3.98 -36.94 5.84
CA GLU A 26 2.87 -37.92 5.80
C GLU A 26 1.49 -37.28 6.06
N ALA A 27 1.30 -36.02 5.63
CA ALA A 27 0.11 -35.24 5.95
C ALA A 27 -1.14 -35.74 5.22
N THR A 28 -2.18 -36.08 5.98
CA THR A 28 -3.51 -36.41 5.44
C THR A 28 -4.28 -35.14 5.07
N PRO A 29 -5.33 -35.21 4.21
CA PRO A 29 -6.17 -34.05 3.90
C PRO A 29 -6.75 -33.36 5.14
N GLU A 30 -7.14 -34.15 6.15
CA GLU A 30 -7.64 -33.68 7.43
C GLU A 30 -6.56 -32.94 8.22
N ASP A 31 -5.32 -33.43 8.22
CA ASP A 31 -4.20 -32.76 8.90
C ASP A 31 -3.91 -31.38 8.30
N LYS A 32 -3.99 -31.26 6.97
CA LYS A 32 -3.83 -29.96 6.28
C LYS A 32 -4.88 -28.97 6.74
N MET A 33 -6.15 -29.39 6.76
CA MET A 33 -7.27 -28.58 7.23
C MET A 33 -7.12 -28.15 8.69
N GLN A 34 -6.77 -29.09 9.57
CA GLN A 34 -6.56 -28.79 10.99
C GLN A 34 -5.39 -27.82 11.21
N ARG A 35 -4.30 -27.96 10.43
CA ARG A 35 -3.18 -27.00 10.50
C ARG A 35 -3.61 -25.60 10.10
N ILE A 36 -4.37 -25.45 9.02
CA ILE A 36 -4.90 -24.13 8.58
C ILE A 36 -5.79 -23.52 9.66
N LEU A 37 -6.75 -24.29 10.19
CA LEU A 37 -7.65 -23.83 11.24
C LEU A 37 -6.90 -23.44 12.52
N ALA A 38 -5.86 -24.19 12.89
CA ALA A 38 -5.04 -23.88 14.05
C ALA A 38 -4.32 -22.52 13.87
N GLU A 39 -3.70 -22.28 12.73
CA GLU A 39 -3.04 -21.00 12.44
C GLU A 39 -4.05 -19.83 12.39
N GLN A 40 -5.21 -20.03 11.76
CA GLN A 40 -6.30 -19.05 11.72
C GLN A 40 -6.84 -18.75 13.13
N SER A 41 -6.98 -19.77 13.98
CA SER A 41 -7.40 -19.60 15.38
C SER A 41 -6.38 -18.80 16.21
N GLY A 42 -5.10 -18.84 15.82
CA GLY A 42 -4.03 -18.01 16.35
C GLY A 42 -4.06 -16.56 15.86
N GLY A 43 -4.99 -16.21 14.96
CA GLY A 43 -5.11 -14.87 14.35
C GLY A 43 -4.18 -14.65 13.16
N HIS A 44 -3.57 -15.71 12.61
CA HIS A 44 -2.78 -15.62 11.40
C HIS A 44 -3.68 -15.69 10.15
N LEU A 45 -3.34 -14.93 9.12
CA LEU A 45 -3.90 -15.14 7.78
C LEU A 45 -3.07 -16.22 7.08
N VAL A 46 -3.74 -17.22 6.51
CA VAL A 46 -3.11 -18.40 5.93
C VAL A 46 -3.25 -18.39 4.42
N ALA A 47 -2.10 -18.43 3.73
CA ALA A 47 -2.04 -18.67 2.30
C ALA A 47 -1.57 -20.11 2.03
N MET A 48 -2.20 -20.80 1.09
CA MET A 48 -1.89 -22.17 0.72
C MET A 48 -1.76 -22.30 -0.80
N THR A 49 -0.84 -23.16 -1.24
CA THR A 49 -0.80 -23.64 -2.62
C THR A 49 -0.89 -25.16 -2.68
N GLY A 50 -1.49 -25.70 -3.75
CA GLY A 50 -1.70 -27.14 -3.92
C GLY A 50 -2.22 -27.50 -5.33
N ASP A 51 -2.12 -28.77 -5.68
CA ASP A 51 -2.45 -29.32 -7.01
C ASP A 51 -3.48 -30.48 -6.95
N GLY A 52 -3.61 -31.15 -5.82
CA GLY A 52 -4.45 -32.33 -5.68
C GLY A 52 -5.95 -32.04 -5.46
N THR A 53 -6.81 -33.00 -5.82
CA THR A 53 -8.20 -33.06 -5.31
C THR A 53 -8.24 -33.03 -3.79
N ASN A 54 -7.23 -33.62 -3.15
CA ASN A 54 -7.07 -33.70 -1.72
C ASN A 54 -6.77 -32.33 -1.07
N ASP A 55 -6.27 -31.37 -1.86
CA ASP A 55 -5.98 -30.02 -1.40
C ASP A 55 -7.16 -29.07 -1.62
N ALA A 56 -8.18 -29.46 -2.40
CA ALA A 56 -9.31 -28.59 -2.70
C ALA A 56 -10.04 -28.10 -1.43
N PRO A 57 -10.33 -28.93 -0.40
CA PRO A 57 -10.92 -28.44 0.85
C PRO A 57 -10.00 -27.45 1.58
N ALA A 58 -8.68 -27.73 1.60
CA ALA A 58 -7.69 -26.92 2.27
C ALA A 58 -7.46 -25.57 1.57
N LEU A 59 -7.44 -25.56 0.23
CA LEU A 59 -7.42 -24.35 -0.59
C LEU A 59 -8.66 -23.48 -0.37
N ALA A 60 -9.83 -24.09 -0.22
CA ALA A 60 -11.08 -23.36 0.06
C ALA A 60 -11.15 -22.81 1.50
N GLN A 61 -10.48 -23.47 2.45
CA GLN A 61 -10.41 -23.02 3.85
C GLN A 61 -9.36 -21.93 4.09
N ALA A 62 -8.29 -21.91 3.30
CA ALA A 62 -7.26 -20.89 3.38
C ALA A 62 -7.83 -19.50 3.06
N ASP A 63 -7.27 -18.46 3.66
CA ASP A 63 -7.64 -17.06 3.36
C ASP A 63 -7.23 -16.69 1.92
N VAL A 64 -6.16 -17.31 1.43
CA VAL A 64 -5.69 -17.21 0.05
C VAL A 64 -5.27 -18.59 -0.45
N GLY A 65 -6.12 -19.23 -1.25
CA GLY A 65 -5.82 -20.49 -1.95
C GLY A 65 -5.29 -20.26 -3.37
N VAL A 66 -4.12 -20.82 -3.69
CA VAL A 66 -3.51 -20.77 -5.02
C VAL A 66 -3.39 -22.17 -5.59
N ALA A 67 -4.26 -22.50 -6.54
CA ALA A 67 -4.24 -23.80 -7.22
C ALA A 67 -3.18 -23.83 -8.32
N MET A 68 -2.47 -24.94 -8.48
CA MET A 68 -1.57 -25.13 -9.63
C MET A 68 -2.36 -25.47 -10.91
N ASN A 69 -1.86 -25.06 -12.07
CA ASN A 69 -2.52 -25.31 -13.36
C ASN A 69 -2.50 -26.78 -13.77
N THR A 70 -1.46 -27.53 -13.40
CA THR A 70 -1.42 -29.00 -13.49
C THR A 70 -2.40 -29.68 -12.53
N GLY A 71 -2.96 -28.93 -11.59
CA GLY A 71 -3.88 -29.42 -10.59
C GLY A 71 -5.25 -29.81 -11.13
N THR A 72 -5.99 -30.53 -10.31
CA THR A 72 -7.32 -31.05 -10.69
C THR A 72 -8.34 -29.93 -10.87
N GLN A 73 -9.42 -30.18 -11.62
CA GLN A 73 -10.49 -29.20 -11.80
C GLN A 73 -11.07 -28.75 -10.45
N ALA A 74 -11.25 -29.69 -9.51
CA ALA A 74 -11.72 -29.39 -8.16
C ALA A 74 -10.78 -28.41 -7.42
N ALA A 75 -9.46 -28.59 -7.53
CA ALA A 75 -8.50 -27.67 -6.91
C ALA A 75 -8.56 -26.26 -7.53
N ARG A 76 -8.68 -26.17 -8.87
CA ARG A 76 -8.79 -24.88 -9.58
C ARG A 76 -10.09 -24.14 -9.31
N GLU A 77 -11.19 -24.86 -9.09
CA GLU A 77 -12.48 -24.27 -8.70
C GLU A 77 -12.54 -23.87 -7.22
N ALA A 78 -11.77 -24.55 -6.35
CA ALA A 78 -11.68 -24.25 -4.93
C ALA A 78 -10.72 -23.10 -4.60
N GLY A 79 -9.64 -22.92 -5.38
CA GLY A 79 -8.66 -21.85 -5.19
C GLY A 79 -9.18 -20.46 -5.61
N ASN A 80 -8.65 -19.40 -4.99
CA ASN A 80 -8.93 -18.03 -5.40
C ASN A 80 -8.14 -17.60 -6.65
N MET A 81 -6.98 -18.23 -6.86
CA MET A 81 -6.05 -17.96 -7.96
C MET A 81 -5.55 -19.27 -8.55
N VAL A 82 -5.14 -19.22 -9.82
CA VAL A 82 -4.51 -20.35 -10.52
C VAL A 82 -3.12 -19.94 -10.97
N ASP A 83 -2.09 -20.66 -10.52
CA ASP A 83 -0.74 -20.50 -11.03
C ASP A 83 -0.53 -21.32 -12.30
N LEU A 84 -0.37 -20.61 -13.43
CA LEU A 84 -0.21 -21.18 -14.75
C LEU A 84 1.10 -21.97 -14.92
N ASP A 85 2.15 -21.62 -14.18
CA ASP A 85 3.47 -22.28 -14.29
C ASP A 85 3.64 -23.45 -13.31
N SER A 86 2.69 -23.63 -12.39
CA SER A 86 2.67 -24.71 -11.40
C SER A 86 3.94 -24.77 -10.54
N ASP A 87 4.39 -23.60 -10.09
CA ASP A 87 5.56 -23.40 -9.23
C ASP A 87 5.12 -22.90 -7.85
N PRO A 88 5.25 -23.73 -6.79
CA PRO A 88 4.83 -23.34 -5.45
C PRO A 88 5.62 -22.16 -4.87
N THR A 89 6.81 -21.85 -5.41
CA THR A 89 7.62 -20.71 -4.94
C THR A 89 6.98 -19.36 -5.29
N LYS A 90 6.13 -19.30 -6.32
CA LYS A 90 5.39 -18.09 -6.71
C LYS A 90 4.40 -17.60 -5.66
N LEU A 91 4.04 -18.43 -4.70
CA LEU A 91 3.24 -17.99 -3.55
C LEU A 91 3.94 -16.84 -2.81
N ILE A 92 5.28 -16.84 -2.78
CA ILE A 92 6.10 -15.79 -2.19
C ILE A 92 5.94 -14.48 -2.99
N ASP A 93 6.03 -14.55 -4.31
CA ASP A 93 5.86 -13.39 -5.20
C ASP A 93 4.46 -12.79 -5.07
N ILE A 94 3.42 -13.63 -5.01
CA ILE A 94 2.02 -13.21 -4.82
C ILE A 94 1.89 -12.39 -3.52
N ILE A 95 2.48 -12.88 -2.43
CA ILE A 95 2.47 -12.18 -1.14
C ILE A 95 3.27 -10.88 -1.21
N GLU A 96 4.42 -10.86 -1.88
CA GLU A 96 5.25 -9.67 -2.05
C GLU A 96 4.51 -8.58 -2.82
N ILE A 97 3.92 -8.91 -3.97
CA ILE A 97 3.12 -7.99 -4.79
C ILE A 97 1.93 -7.47 -3.99
N GLY A 98 1.21 -8.36 -3.28
CA GLY A 98 0.10 -7.96 -2.42
C GLY A 98 0.50 -6.95 -1.35
N LYS A 99 1.63 -7.20 -0.66
CA LYS A 99 2.18 -6.26 0.33
C LYS A 99 2.60 -4.94 -0.30
N GLN A 100 3.24 -4.96 -1.47
CA GLN A 100 3.63 -3.75 -2.19
C GLN A 100 2.41 -2.89 -2.56
N LEU A 101 1.32 -3.50 -3.03
CA LEU A 101 0.08 -2.80 -3.35
C LEU A 101 -0.53 -2.12 -2.12
N LEU A 102 -0.63 -2.83 -0.99
CA LEU A 102 -1.14 -2.30 0.27
C LEU A 102 -0.27 -1.14 0.80
N MET A 103 1.06 -1.30 0.75
CA MET A 103 2.01 -0.26 1.17
C MET A 103 1.91 0.98 0.29
N THR A 104 1.78 0.80 -1.03
CA THR A 104 1.64 1.90 -1.99
C THR A 104 0.36 2.67 -1.72
N ARG A 105 -0.77 1.97 -1.53
CA ARG A 105 -2.04 2.60 -1.16
C ARG A 105 -1.92 3.39 0.13
N GLY A 106 -1.38 2.80 1.20
CA GLY A 106 -1.21 3.48 2.48
C GLY A 106 -0.29 4.71 2.40
N ALA A 107 0.81 4.63 1.64
CA ALA A 107 1.71 5.74 1.39
C ALA A 107 1.02 6.89 0.64
N LEU A 108 0.30 6.60 -0.44
CA LEU A 108 -0.42 7.61 -1.21
C LEU A 108 -1.53 8.28 -0.40
N THR A 109 -2.30 7.50 0.37
CA THR A 109 -3.33 8.06 1.26
C THR A 109 -2.71 8.97 2.32
N THR A 110 -1.63 8.54 2.97
CA THR A 110 -0.94 9.34 3.99
C THR A 110 -0.39 10.64 3.41
N PHE A 111 0.27 10.57 2.24
CA PHE A 111 0.78 11.75 1.56
C PHE A 111 -0.35 12.69 1.11
N SER A 112 -1.43 12.13 0.55
CA SER A 112 -2.57 12.92 0.07
C SER A 112 -3.24 13.68 1.20
N LEU A 113 -3.49 13.02 2.34
CA LEU A 113 -4.11 13.65 3.49
C LEU A 113 -3.19 14.72 4.11
N ALA A 114 -1.89 14.42 4.21
CA ALA A 114 -0.92 15.36 4.76
C ALA A 114 -0.78 16.63 3.90
N ASN A 115 -0.92 16.53 2.57
CA ASN A 115 -0.80 17.68 1.69
C ASN A 115 -1.96 18.68 1.78
N ASP A 116 -3.11 18.24 2.30
CA ASP A 116 -4.27 19.13 2.49
C ASP A 116 -3.96 20.23 3.52
N VAL A 117 -3.03 20.00 4.45
CA VAL A 117 -2.57 21.01 5.43
C VAL A 117 -2.10 22.27 4.71
N ALA A 118 -1.21 22.14 3.73
CA ALA A 118 -0.70 23.28 2.98
C ALA A 118 -1.80 23.95 2.13
N LYS A 119 -2.73 23.17 1.58
CA LYS A 119 -3.87 23.71 0.82
C LYS A 119 -4.75 24.59 1.70
N TYR A 120 -5.01 24.19 2.94
CA TYR A 120 -5.75 25.02 3.88
C TYR A 120 -5.02 26.34 4.19
N PHE A 121 -3.71 26.30 4.39
CA PHE A 121 -2.91 27.51 4.58
C PHE A 121 -2.86 28.42 3.34
N ALA A 122 -3.03 27.90 2.12
CA ALA A 122 -3.16 28.71 0.91
C ALA A 122 -4.56 29.31 0.75
N ILE A 123 -5.60 28.48 0.91
CA ILE A 123 -6.97 28.84 0.52
C ILE A 123 -7.70 29.64 1.60
N LEU A 124 -7.55 29.30 2.89
CA LEU A 124 -8.30 29.98 3.96
C LEU A 124 -7.98 31.47 4.06
N PRO A 125 -6.72 31.93 4.07
CA PRO A 125 -6.42 33.37 4.10
C PRO A 125 -6.97 34.08 2.87
N ALA A 126 -6.86 33.47 1.70
CA ALA A 126 -7.35 34.02 0.43
C ALA A 126 -8.88 34.16 0.40
N LEU A 127 -9.61 33.13 0.81
CA LEU A 127 -11.08 33.11 0.83
C LEU A 127 -11.64 34.21 1.75
N PHE A 128 -11.00 34.43 2.89
CA PHE A 128 -11.44 35.39 3.90
C PHE A 128 -10.79 36.78 3.75
N ALA A 129 -9.94 37.00 2.73
CA ALA A 129 -9.28 38.28 2.51
C ALA A 129 -10.30 39.42 2.28
N GLY A 130 -11.44 39.13 1.63
CA GLY A 130 -12.52 40.09 1.40
C GLY A 130 -13.32 40.50 2.65
N MET A 131 -13.17 39.78 3.77
CA MET A 131 -13.82 40.12 5.05
C MET A 131 -12.96 41.07 5.90
N ALA A 132 -11.84 41.55 5.38
CA ALA A 132 -11.05 42.57 6.03
C ALA A 132 -11.88 43.86 6.19
N ALA A 133 -12.18 44.24 7.43
CA ALA A 133 -12.75 45.55 7.70
C ALA A 133 -11.71 46.64 7.35
N SER A 134 -12.07 47.54 6.43
CA SER A 134 -11.38 48.81 6.15
C SER A 134 -9.86 48.72 5.96
N GLY A 135 -9.42 48.17 4.83
CA GLY A 135 -8.05 48.33 4.30
C GLY A 135 -6.94 47.57 5.04
N GLY A 136 -7.28 46.77 6.04
CA GLY A 136 -6.35 45.94 6.80
C GLY A 136 -6.11 44.55 6.19
N LYS A 137 -5.18 43.81 6.79
CA LYS A 137 -5.05 42.36 6.57
C LYS A 137 -6.32 41.66 7.06
N GLY A 138 -6.86 40.73 6.27
CA GLY A 138 -8.04 39.94 6.66
C GLY A 138 -7.84 39.18 7.98
N PRO A 139 -8.92 38.76 8.65
CA PRO A 139 -8.85 38.15 9.99
C PRO A 139 -7.96 36.89 10.04
N LEU A 140 -7.80 36.20 8.89
CA LEU A 140 -6.97 35.00 8.76
C LEU A 140 -5.62 35.24 8.05
N ALA A 141 -5.23 36.49 7.82
CA ALA A 141 -3.97 36.79 7.12
C ALA A 141 -2.72 36.33 7.90
N VAL A 142 -2.81 36.14 9.21
CA VAL A 142 -1.73 35.55 10.03
C VAL A 142 -1.45 34.10 9.62
N LEU A 143 -2.43 33.42 9.03
CA LEU A 143 -2.28 32.06 8.53
C LEU A 143 -1.68 32.01 7.11
N ASP A 144 -1.44 33.14 6.44
CA ASP A 144 -0.72 33.14 5.16
C ASP A 144 0.79 32.97 5.38
N VAL A 145 1.18 31.74 5.74
CA VAL A 145 2.58 31.37 5.98
C VAL A 145 3.40 31.49 4.69
N MET A 146 2.77 31.25 3.53
CA MET A 146 3.42 31.27 2.22
C MET A 146 3.57 32.68 1.63
N HIS A 147 2.93 33.68 2.23
CA HIS A 147 2.94 35.08 1.80
C HIS A 147 2.61 35.19 0.31
N LEU A 148 1.46 34.63 -0.10
CA LEU A 148 1.05 34.54 -1.51
C LEU A 148 0.66 35.92 -2.06
N HIS A 149 0.85 36.14 -3.36
CA HIS A 149 0.77 37.48 -3.96
C HIS A 149 -0.63 38.10 -3.88
N SER A 150 -1.67 37.35 -4.27
CA SER A 150 -3.07 37.80 -4.23
C SER A 150 -4.01 36.65 -3.83
N PRO A 151 -5.23 36.94 -3.35
CA PRO A 151 -6.21 35.88 -3.08
C PRO A 151 -6.54 35.02 -4.32
N GLN A 152 -6.53 35.65 -5.49
CA GLN A 152 -6.80 34.97 -6.76
C GLN A 152 -5.65 34.04 -7.15
N SER A 153 -4.40 34.52 -7.07
CA SER A 153 -3.21 33.73 -7.36
C SER A 153 -3.03 32.58 -6.36
N ALA A 154 -3.38 32.78 -5.09
CA ALA A 154 -3.33 31.75 -4.05
C ALA A 154 -4.28 30.57 -4.34
N ILE A 155 -5.55 30.86 -4.66
CA ILE A 155 -6.54 29.84 -5.01
C ILE A 155 -6.11 29.12 -6.30
N LEU A 156 -5.69 29.86 -7.33
CA LEU A 156 -5.26 29.29 -8.59
C LEU A 156 -4.03 28.38 -8.42
N SER A 157 -3.05 28.80 -7.61
CA SER A 157 -1.85 28.03 -7.30
C SER A 157 -2.18 26.71 -6.59
N ALA A 158 -3.09 26.76 -5.61
CA ALA A 158 -3.53 25.55 -4.90
C ALA A 158 -4.26 24.56 -5.83
N VAL A 159 -5.10 25.07 -6.74
CA VAL A 159 -5.80 24.24 -7.74
C VAL A 159 -4.83 23.62 -8.74
N ILE A 160 -3.88 24.40 -9.28
CA ILE A 160 -2.86 23.91 -10.20
C ILE A 160 -1.99 22.86 -9.51
N PHE A 161 -1.56 23.10 -8.27
CA PHE A 161 -0.80 22.13 -7.49
C PHE A 161 -1.56 20.81 -7.34
N ASN A 162 -2.87 20.86 -7.06
CA ASN A 162 -3.70 19.66 -6.93
C ASN A 162 -3.80 18.85 -8.22
N ALA A 163 -3.72 19.49 -9.40
CA ALA A 163 -3.64 18.79 -10.68
C ALA A 163 -2.24 18.19 -10.92
N LEU A 164 -1.18 18.95 -10.64
CA LEU A 164 0.20 18.51 -10.87
C LEU A 164 0.63 17.38 -9.93
N VAL A 165 0.17 17.39 -8.68
CA VAL A 165 0.53 16.37 -7.70
C VAL A 165 0.01 14.99 -8.13
N ILE A 166 -1.15 14.90 -8.78
CA ILE A 166 -1.67 13.64 -9.32
C ILE A 166 -0.69 13.09 -10.36
N ILE A 167 -0.28 13.92 -11.32
CA ILE A 167 0.67 13.52 -12.37
C ILE A 167 2.00 13.08 -11.76
N ALA A 168 2.50 13.82 -10.76
CA ALA A 168 3.76 13.50 -10.08
C ALA A 168 3.71 12.17 -9.30
N LEU A 169 2.54 11.76 -8.82
CA LEU A 169 2.37 10.52 -8.05
C LEU A 169 2.11 9.28 -8.92
N ILE A 170 1.76 9.43 -10.21
CA ILE A 170 1.52 8.30 -11.12
C ILE A 170 2.72 7.32 -11.17
N PRO A 171 3.98 7.76 -11.33
CA PRO A 171 5.11 6.83 -11.36
C PRO A 171 5.25 6.02 -10.08
N LEU A 172 4.95 6.61 -8.92
CA LEU A 172 4.97 5.93 -7.63
C LEU A 172 3.82 4.93 -7.51
N ALA A 173 2.62 5.29 -7.98
CA ALA A 173 1.46 4.41 -7.99
C ALA A 173 1.68 3.18 -8.89
N MET A 174 2.36 3.35 -10.03
CA MET A 174 2.63 2.28 -11.00
C MET A 174 3.83 1.41 -10.61
N LYS A 175 4.94 2.00 -10.14
CA LYS A 175 6.12 1.22 -9.72
C LYS A 175 5.94 0.57 -8.35
N GLY A 176 5.04 1.11 -7.53
CA GLY A 176 4.82 0.69 -6.16
C GLY A 176 5.95 1.10 -5.20
N VAL A 177 5.63 1.07 -3.91
CA VAL A 177 6.56 1.33 -2.82
C VAL A 177 7.29 0.05 -2.47
N ALA A 178 8.62 0.04 -2.63
CA ALA A 178 9.45 -1.11 -2.30
C ALA A 178 9.18 -1.63 -0.88
N TYR A 179 8.82 -2.91 -0.78
CA TYR A 179 8.60 -3.59 0.49
C TYR A 179 9.94 -3.82 1.21
N ARG A 180 9.94 -3.64 2.54
CA ARG A 180 11.04 -4.04 3.41
C ARG A 180 10.46 -4.78 4.62
N PRO A 181 10.96 -5.98 4.95
CA PRO A 181 10.46 -6.73 6.09
C PRO A 181 10.85 -5.99 7.38
N MET A 182 9.84 -5.47 8.07
CA MET A 182 9.98 -4.71 9.30
C MET A 182 8.75 -4.97 10.17
N ASN A 183 8.85 -4.75 11.47
CA ASN A 183 7.68 -4.85 12.35
C ASN A 183 6.65 -3.74 12.03
N ALA A 184 5.40 -3.96 12.43
CA ALA A 184 4.28 -3.05 12.11
C ALA A 184 4.52 -1.61 12.60
N ALA A 185 5.04 -1.44 13.82
CA ALA A 185 5.31 -0.12 14.40
C ALA A 185 6.37 0.66 13.62
N ALA A 186 7.45 -0.02 13.19
CA ALA A 186 8.53 0.59 12.41
C ALA A 186 8.07 0.92 10.98
N LEU A 187 7.23 0.07 10.37
CA LEU A 187 6.60 0.37 9.08
C LEU A 187 5.72 1.61 9.15
N LEU A 188 4.86 1.70 10.16
CA LEU A 188 3.99 2.86 10.38
C LEU A 188 4.81 4.13 10.59
N ARG A 189 5.80 4.09 11.49
CA ARG A 189 6.68 5.23 11.76
C ARG A 189 7.41 5.68 10.49
N ARG A 190 7.95 4.75 9.71
CA ARG A 190 8.63 5.06 8.45
C ARG A 190 7.67 5.68 7.43
N ASN A 191 6.45 5.16 7.32
CA ASN A 191 5.44 5.69 6.42
C ASN A 191 5.06 7.14 6.78
N LEU A 192 4.78 7.39 8.06
CA LEU A 192 4.46 8.73 8.56
C LEU A 192 5.63 9.71 8.40
N LEU A 193 6.88 9.28 8.64
CA LEU A 193 8.05 10.13 8.47
C LEU A 193 8.36 10.46 7.02
N ILE A 194 8.17 9.53 6.08
CA ILE A 194 8.50 9.77 4.67
C ILE A 194 7.32 10.44 3.97
N TYR A 195 6.15 9.81 3.99
CA TYR A 195 4.98 10.23 3.22
C TYR A 195 4.12 11.23 3.97
N GLY A 196 4.02 11.12 5.30
CA GLY A 196 3.32 12.11 6.12
C GLY A 196 4.07 13.44 6.17
N LEU A 197 5.31 13.44 6.66
CA LEU A 197 6.12 14.68 6.72
C LEU A 197 6.41 15.23 5.32
N GLY A 198 6.71 14.36 4.35
CA GLY A 198 6.88 14.78 2.96
C GLY A 198 5.60 15.40 2.39
N GLY A 199 4.44 14.82 2.69
CA GLY A 199 3.13 15.37 2.32
C GLY A 199 2.84 16.71 2.96
N VAL A 200 3.30 16.97 4.19
CA VAL A 200 3.16 18.30 4.82
C VAL A 200 4.13 19.31 4.20
N ILE A 201 5.41 18.96 4.02
CA ILE A 201 6.45 19.93 3.68
C ILE A 201 6.48 20.26 2.19
N VAL A 202 6.42 19.26 1.30
CA VAL A 202 6.61 19.45 -0.16
C VAL A 202 5.61 20.44 -0.79
N PRO A 203 4.31 20.45 -0.42
CA PRO A 203 3.36 21.36 -1.06
C PRO A 203 3.66 22.84 -0.82
N PHE A 204 4.20 23.24 0.35
CA PHE A 204 4.47 24.65 0.65
C PHE A 204 5.37 25.34 -0.40
N PRO A 205 6.59 24.85 -0.68
CA PRO A 205 7.44 25.44 -1.71
C PRO A 205 6.86 25.27 -3.12
N CYS A 206 6.14 24.16 -3.40
CA CYS A 206 5.53 23.96 -4.72
C CYS A 206 4.41 24.97 -5.00
N ILE A 207 3.48 25.18 -4.07
CA ILE A 207 2.41 26.18 -4.19
C ILE A 207 3.02 27.57 -4.32
N LYS A 208 4.03 27.90 -3.50
CA LYS A 208 4.72 29.19 -3.60
C LYS A 208 5.40 29.40 -4.95
N LEU A 209 6.02 28.37 -5.51
CA LEU A 209 6.66 28.46 -6.82
C LEU A 209 5.64 28.66 -7.94
N ILE A 210 4.48 28.00 -7.87
CA ILE A 210 3.38 28.22 -8.82
C ILE A 210 2.86 29.65 -8.73
N ASP A 211 2.67 30.19 -7.52
CA ASP A 211 2.24 31.57 -7.28
C ASP A 211 3.21 32.57 -7.91
N LEU A 212 4.51 32.41 -7.66
CA LEU A 212 5.56 33.25 -8.24
C LEU A 212 5.57 33.19 -9.78
N LEU A 213 5.37 32.00 -10.35
CA LEU A 213 5.29 31.85 -11.81
C LEU A 213 4.08 32.57 -12.39
N LEU A 214 2.89 32.42 -11.79
CA LEU A 214 1.66 33.09 -12.23
C LEU A 214 1.81 34.61 -12.19
N THR A 215 2.36 35.14 -11.10
CA THR A 215 2.60 36.59 -10.96
C THR A 215 3.66 37.08 -11.94
N SER A 216 4.75 36.34 -12.16
CA SER A 216 5.80 36.73 -13.12
C SER A 216 5.31 36.78 -14.57
N LEU A 217 4.31 35.96 -14.91
CA LEU A 217 3.70 35.88 -16.23
C LEU A 217 2.47 36.82 -16.37
N ASN A 218 2.14 37.60 -15.33
CA ASN A 218 0.93 38.43 -15.24
C ASN A 218 -0.37 37.65 -15.53
N LEU A 219 -0.44 36.39 -15.11
CA LEU A 219 -1.62 35.54 -15.29
C LEU A 219 -2.60 35.63 -14.10
N ALA A 220 -2.15 36.13 -12.94
CA ALA A 220 -2.94 36.35 -11.73
C ALA A 220 -2.23 37.31 -10.74
#